data_AF-A0A2S8PYJ6-F1
#
_entry.id   AF-A0A2S8PYJ6-F1
#
_cell.length_a   1.000
_cell.length_b   1.000
_cell.length_c   1.000
_cell.angle_alpha   90.00
_cell.angle_beta   90.00
_cell.angle_gamma   90.00
#
_symmetry.space_group_name_H-M   'P 1'
#
loop_
_entity.id
_entity.type
_entity.pdbx_description
1 polymer ?
#
loop_
_entity_poly.entity_id
_entity_poly.type
_entity_poly.pdbx_seq_one_letter_code
_entity_poly.pdbx_strand_id
1 'polypeptide(L)'
;MKIVKQLRRRYQSAGISLVITLSLSLISCHKQMPTQQPAKENQQLIDFGEPNLALLANKLHNSHHNQLHFVQIGDSHTAADFFTGKLRSLLQQRFGDAGIGFVSPINVPGQRNAMVSMTGNTQQWKLTT
;
A
#
# COMPACT_ATOMS: atom_id res chain seq x y z
N MET A 1 38.77 36.80 -44.17
CA MET A 1 38.48 37.05 -42.73
C MET A 1 37.01 36.92 -42.27
N LYS A 2 35.99 36.86 -43.15
CA LYS A 2 34.57 36.77 -42.73
C LYS A 2 34.10 35.35 -42.34
N ILE A 3 34.67 34.32 -42.96
CA ILE A 3 34.28 32.91 -42.78
C ILE A 3 34.62 32.38 -41.38
N VAL A 4 35.81 32.69 -40.85
CA VAL A 4 36.25 32.27 -39.50
C VAL A 4 35.37 32.84 -38.38
N LYS A 5 34.86 34.07 -38.54
CA LYS A 5 33.94 34.69 -37.57
C LYS A 5 32.57 34.03 -37.58
N GLN A 6 32.08 33.57 -38.74
CA GLN A 6 30.80 32.85 -38.85
C GLN A 6 30.86 31.43 -38.27
N LEU A 7 31.95 30.70 -38.49
CA LEU A 7 32.17 29.39 -37.86
C LEU A 7 32.28 29.52 -36.34
N ARG A 8 33.06 30.47 -35.81
CA ARG A 8 33.17 30.72 -34.36
C ARG A 8 31.82 31.06 -33.72
N ARG A 9 30.97 31.82 -34.41
CA ARG A 9 29.61 32.17 -33.95
C ARG A 9 28.66 30.96 -33.93
N ARG A 10 28.76 30.06 -34.92
CA ARG A 10 27.99 28.79 -34.95
C ARG A 10 28.42 27.82 -33.85
N TYR A 11 29.72 27.67 -33.60
CA TYR A 11 30.22 26.83 -32.50
C TYR A 11 29.90 27.40 -31.12
N GLN A 12 29.88 28.72 -30.96
CA GLN A 12 29.42 29.37 -29.72
C GLN A 12 27.92 29.13 -29.46
N SER A 13 27.06 29.27 -30.47
CA SER A 13 25.62 28.99 -30.32
C SER A 13 25.32 27.51 -30.07
N ALA A 14 26.07 26.60 -30.70
CA ALA A 14 25.93 25.16 -30.48
C ALA A 14 26.39 24.74 -29.08
N GLY A 15 27.50 25.32 -28.59
CA GLY A 15 28.00 25.07 -27.23
C GLY A 15 27.04 25.54 -26.14
N ILE A 16 26.44 26.72 -26.30
CA ILE A 16 25.45 27.25 -25.33
C ILE A 16 24.19 26.36 -25.30
N SER A 17 23.69 25.91 -26.45
CA SER A 17 22.52 25.02 -26.51
C SER A 17 22.77 23.66 -25.86
N LEU A 18 23.97 23.09 -26.04
CA LEU A 18 24.37 21.83 -25.42
C LEU A 18 24.47 21.95 -23.89
N VAL A 19 25.03 23.05 -23.37
CA VAL A 19 25.14 23.27 -21.92
C VAL A 19 23.76 23.48 -21.27
N ILE A 20 22.85 24.19 -21.94
CA ILE A 20 21.48 24.39 -21.45
C ILE A 20 20.71 23.05 -21.44
N THR A 21 20.77 22.25 -22.50
CA THR A 21 20.08 20.94 -22.54
C THR A 21 20.63 19.93 -21.54
N LEU A 22 21.95 19.94 -21.30
CA LEU A 22 22.58 19.07 -20.29
C LEU A 22 22.24 19.48 -18.86
N SER A 23 22.16 20.79 -18.57
CA SER A 23 21.78 21.31 -17.25
C SER A 23 20.31 21.09 -16.92
N LEU A 24 19.39 21.20 -17.89
CA LEU A 24 17.97 20.86 -17.67
C LEU A 24 17.76 19.35 -17.42
N SER A 25 18.61 18.48 -17.98
CA SER A 25 18.52 17.02 -17.75
C SER A 25 18.90 16.61 -16.31
N LEU A 26 19.74 17.41 -15.62
CA LEU A 26 20.16 17.12 -14.24
C LEU A 26 19.09 17.47 -13.20
N ILE A 27 18.12 18.33 -13.52
CA ILE A 27 17.05 18.74 -12.57
C ILE A 27 15.90 17.71 -12.54
N SER A 28 15.82 16.81 -13.51
CA SER A 28 14.73 15.80 -13.62
C SER A 28 14.87 14.61 -12.66
N CYS A 29 15.91 14.57 -11.83
CA CYS A 29 16.10 13.56 -10.78
C CYS A 29 16.25 14.18 -9.40
N HIS A 30 15.30 15.02 -8.99
CA HIS A 30 15.01 15.19 -7.58
C HIS A 30 13.82 14.30 -7.20
N LYS A 31 14.08 12.99 -7.05
CA LYS A 31 13.20 12.16 -6.21
C LYS A 31 13.33 12.74 -4.81
N GLN A 32 12.37 13.57 -4.42
CA GLN A 32 12.18 13.94 -3.03
C GLN A 32 11.95 12.62 -2.31
N MET A 33 13.00 12.08 -1.70
CA MET A 33 12.80 11.03 -0.71
C MET A 33 11.82 11.62 0.28
N PRO A 34 10.69 10.95 0.56
CA PRO A 34 9.86 11.39 1.66
C PRO A 34 10.79 11.44 2.85
N THR A 35 11.00 12.64 3.39
CA THR A 35 11.63 12.81 4.69
C THR A 35 10.74 12.03 5.63
N GLN A 36 11.15 10.79 5.92
CA GLN A 36 10.60 10.02 7.01
C GLN A 36 10.97 10.82 8.24
N GLN A 37 10.07 11.72 8.64
CA GLN A 37 10.02 12.19 10.01
C GLN A 37 10.10 10.92 10.85
N PRO A 38 11.05 10.82 11.81
CA PRO A 38 11.07 9.69 12.71
C PRO A 38 9.71 9.72 13.41
N ALA A 39 8.81 8.87 12.96
CA ALA A 39 7.59 8.60 13.68
C ALA A 39 8.07 8.25 15.07
N LYS A 40 7.62 9.02 16.07
CA LYS A 40 7.89 8.74 17.46
C LYS A 40 7.33 7.35 17.73
N GLU A 41 8.18 6.33 17.59
CA GLU A 41 7.78 4.94 17.53
C GLU A 41 7.45 4.53 18.96
N ASN A 42 6.18 4.71 19.34
CA ASN A 42 5.63 3.91 20.40
C ASN A 42 5.74 2.47 19.89
N GLN A 43 6.74 1.73 20.36
CA GLN A 43 6.97 0.33 20.02
C GLN A 43 5.82 -0.51 20.60
N GLN A 44 4.66 -0.46 19.92
CA GLN A 44 3.46 -1.22 20.27
C GLN A 44 3.50 -2.65 19.73
N LEU A 45 4.52 -2.99 18.95
CA LEU A 45 4.76 -4.32 18.40
C LEU A 45 6.19 -4.75 18.73
N ILE A 46 6.35 -5.92 19.35
CA ILE A 46 7.64 -6.51 19.70
C ILE A 46 7.72 -7.86 19.00
N ASP A 47 8.79 -8.09 18.24
CA ASP A 47 9.10 -9.40 17.69
C ASP A 47 9.91 -10.21 18.72
N PHE A 48 9.38 -11.36 19.12
CA PHE A 48 10.02 -12.30 20.05
C PHE A 48 10.82 -13.40 19.32
N GLY A 49 11.15 -13.19 18.03
CA GLY A 49 11.90 -14.13 17.21
C GLY A 49 11.01 -15.03 16.37
N GLU A 50 9.95 -14.49 15.76
CA GLU A 50 9.04 -15.25 14.91
C GLU A 50 9.76 -15.70 13.62
N PRO A 51 9.94 -17.02 13.38
CA PRO A 51 10.79 -17.52 12.30
C PRO A 51 10.24 -17.25 10.90
N ASN A 52 8.93 -17.03 10.76
CA ASN A 52 8.28 -16.77 9.47
C ASN A 52 8.15 -15.27 9.16
N LEU A 53 8.69 -14.37 9.97
CA LEU A 53 8.47 -12.93 9.78
C LEU A 53 9.10 -12.46 8.47
N ALA A 54 10.27 -12.99 8.14
CA ALA A 54 10.93 -12.77 6.86
C ALA A 54 10.09 -13.32 5.68
N LEU A 55 9.45 -14.47 5.85
CA LEU A 55 8.56 -15.04 4.83
C LEU A 55 7.32 -14.16 4.63
N LEU A 56 6.69 -13.70 5.72
CA LEU A 56 5.56 -12.78 5.67
C LEU A 56 5.94 -11.47 4.98
N ALA A 57 7.07 -10.86 5.37
CA ALA A 57 7.58 -9.64 4.75
C ALA A 57 7.82 -9.82 3.25
N ASN A 58 8.40 -10.94 2.83
CA ASN A 58 8.59 -11.26 1.41
C ASN A 58 7.25 -11.39 0.66
N LYS A 59 6.25 -12.05 1.25
CA LYS A 59 4.91 -12.15 0.64
C LYS A 59 4.26 -10.77 0.51
N LEU A 60 4.37 -9.94 1.54
CA LEU A 60 3.86 -8.55 1.53
C LEU A 60 4.55 -7.68 0.47
N HIS A 61 5.88 -7.77 0.33
CA HIS A 61 6.61 -7.05 -0.73
C HIS A 61 6.21 -7.49 -2.14
N ASN A 62 5.72 -8.73 -2.28
CA ASN A 62 5.28 -9.30 -3.55
C ASN A 62 3.74 -9.47 -3.61
N SER A 63 2.98 -8.61 -2.93
CA SER A 63 1.52 -8.75 -2.80
C SER A 63 0.78 -8.67 -4.14
N HIS A 64 1.37 -8.02 -5.16
CA HIS A 64 0.81 -8.00 -6.52
C HIS A 64 0.75 -9.39 -7.19
N HIS A 65 1.56 -10.34 -6.73
CA HIS A 65 1.61 -11.70 -7.25
C HIS A 65 1.15 -12.75 -6.22
N ASN A 66 0.96 -12.35 -4.96
CA ASN A 66 0.61 -13.25 -3.86
C ASN A 66 -0.63 -12.74 -3.13
N GLN A 67 -1.66 -13.59 -3.04
CA GLN A 67 -2.76 -13.34 -2.14
C GLN A 67 -2.36 -13.70 -0.71
N LEU A 68 -2.55 -12.76 0.22
CA LEU A 68 -2.39 -13.00 1.66
C LEU A 68 -3.75 -13.01 2.35
N HIS A 69 -3.92 -13.93 3.29
CA HIS A 69 -5.07 -13.99 4.18
C HIS A 69 -4.64 -13.63 5.60
N PHE A 70 -5.23 -12.57 6.15
CA PHE A 70 -5.06 -12.18 7.54
C PHE A 70 -6.27 -12.66 8.33
N VAL A 71 -6.03 -13.46 9.38
CA VAL A 71 -7.08 -13.99 10.25
C VAL A 71 -6.89 -13.40 11.64
N GLN A 72 -7.94 -12.76 12.16
CA GLN A 72 -7.99 -12.28 13.54
C GLN A 72 -9.06 -13.07 14.29
N ILE A 73 -8.66 -13.72 15.38
CA ILE A 73 -9.54 -14.44 16.30
C ILE A 73 -9.54 -13.66 17.62
N GLY A 74 -10.72 -13.36 18.16
CA GLY A 74 -10.84 -12.55 19.36
C GLY A 74 -12.26 -12.50 19.89
N ASP A 75 -12.53 -11.46 20.68
CA ASP A 75 -13.79 -11.24 21.38
C ASP A 75 -14.73 -10.29 20.60
N SER A 76 -15.63 -9.61 21.34
CA SER A 76 -16.57 -8.62 20.82
C SER A 76 -15.91 -7.50 20.01
N HIS A 77 -14.67 -7.09 20.29
CA HIS A 77 -13.98 -6.07 19.50
C HIS A 77 -13.66 -6.54 18.07
N THR A 78 -13.37 -7.83 17.93
CA THR A 78 -13.21 -8.48 16.62
C THR A 78 -14.59 -8.69 15.99
N ALA A 79 -15.56 -9.18 16.75
CA ALA A 79 -16.91 -9.50 16.25
C ALA A 79 -17.72 -8.27 15.79
N ALA A 80 -17.40 -7.07 16.28
CA ALA A 80 -18.04 -5.82 15.85
C ALA A 80 -17.52 -5.30 14.48
N ASP A 81 -16.40 -5.85 13.99
CA ASP A 81 -15.74 -5.52 12.73
C ASP A 81 -15.39 -4.04 12.52
N PHE A 82 -15.37 -3.22 13.58
CA PHE A 82 -14.85 -1.85 13.49
C PHE A 82 -13.33 -1.83 13.41
N PHE A 83 -12.66 -2.56 14.29
CA PHE A 83 -11.20 -2.67 14.29
C PHE A 83 -10.71 -3.45 13.06
N THR A 84 -11.19 -4.69 12.88
CA THR A 84 -10.81 -5.53 11.73
C THR A 84 -11.23 -4.93 10.40
N GLY A 85 -12.37 -4.24 10.35
CA GLY A 85 -12.80 -3.49 9.17
C GLY A 85 -11.82 -2.38 8.80
N LYS A 86 -11.41 -1.56 9.77
CA LYS A 86 -10.42 -0.50 9.53
C LYS A 86 -9.06 -1.08 9.15
N LEU A 87 -8.60 -2.13 9.83
CA LEU A 87 -7.36 -2.82 9.53
C LEU A 87 -7.38 -3.39 8.10
N ARG A 88 -8.47 -4.04 7.69
CA ARG A 88 -8.69 -4.55 6.33
C ARG A 88 -8.54 -3.43 5.29
N SER A 89 -9.24 -2.31 5.47
CA SER A 89 -9.14 -1.19 4.54
C SER A 89 -7.71 -0.65 4.42
N LEU A 90 -6.98 -0.54 5.53
CA LEU A 90 -5.59 -0.06 5.52
C LEU A 90 -4.65 -1.05 4.80
N LEU A 91 -4.81 -2.35 5.05
CA LEU A 91 -4.02 -3.38 4.39
C LEU A 91 -4.32 -3.46 2.89
N GLN A 92 -5.60 -3.43 2.50
CA GLN A 92 -6.01 -3.42 1.10
C GLN A 92 -5.53 -2.17 0.37
N GLN A 93 -5.59 -1.00 1.01
CA GLN A 93 -5.05 0.25 0.45
C GLN A 93 -3.54 0.15 0.20
N ARG A 94 -2.80 -0.55 1.06
CA ARG A 94 -1.34 -0.65 0.96
C ARG A 94 -0.85 -1.77 0.04
N PHE A 95 -1.51 -2.92 0.07
CA PHE A 95 -1.04 -4.17 -0.56
C PHE A 95 -1.95 -4.69 -1.67
N GLY A 96 -3.09 -4.05 -1.92
CA GLY A 96 -4.08 -4.43 -2.92
C GLY A 96 -5.34 -5.04 -2.31
N ASP A 97 -6.48 -4.82 -2.96
CA ASP A 97 -7.77 -5.40 -2.56
C ASP A 97 -7.94 -6.80 -3.17
N ALA A 98 -7.80 -7.83 -2.32
CA ALA A 98 -8.02 -9.23 -2.69
C ALA A 98 -9.44 -9.75 -2.30
N GLY A 99 -10.38 -8.85 -2.01
CA GLY A 99 -11.77 -9.15 -1.69
C GLY A 99 -12.08 -9.21 -0.19
N ILE A 100 -13.31 -9.63 0.12
CA ILE A 100 -13.91 -9.54 1.47
C ILE A 100 -13.37 -10.56 2.48
N GLY A 101 -12.78 -11.66 2.00
CA GLY A 101 -12.30 -12.76 2.84
C GLY A 101 -13.41 -13.67 3.39
N PHE A 102 -13.12 -14.33 4.51
CA PHE A 102 -14.04 -15.25 5.17
C PHE A 102 -15.11 -14.47 5.96
N VAL A 103 -16.39 -14.76 5.72
CA VAL A 103 -17.53 -14.09 6.36
C VAL A 103 -18.56 -15.11 6.84
N SER A 104 -19.35 -14.74 7.85
CA SER A 104 -20.45 -15.58 8.33
C SER A 104 -21.52 -15.76 7.23
N PRO A 105 -22.07 -16.98 7.05
CA PRO A 105 -23.16 -17.22 6.10
C PRO A 105 -24.52 -16.71 6.60
N ILE A 106 -24.60 -16.26 7.86
CA ILE A 106 -25.81 -15.72 8.50
C ILE A 106 -25.52 -14.42 9.23
N ASN A 107 -26.55 -13.63 9.48
CA ASN A 107 -26.46 -12.53 10.45
C ASN A 107 -26.43 -13.13 11.87
N VAL A 108 -25.28 -13.04 12.53
CA VAL A 108 -25.12 -13.49 13.92
C VAL A 108 -25.58 -12.36 14.85
N PRO A 109 -26.58 -12.59 15.73
CA PRO A 109 -27.04 -11.56 16.66
C PRO A 109 -25.90 -10.98 17.50
N GLY A 110 -25.84 -9.65 17.60
CA GLY A 110 -24.79 -8.94 18.36
C GLY A 110 -23.43 -8.85 17.66
N GLN A 111 -23.29 -9.38 16.45
CA GLN A 111 -22.07 -9.24 15.63
C GLN A 111 -22.36 -8.45 14.35
N ARG A 112 -21.30 -8.00 13.69
CA ARG A 112 -21.39 -7.19 12.47
C ARG A 112 -20.33 -7.61 11.47
N ASN A 113 -20.67 -7.50 10.18
CA ASN A 113 -19.71 -7.50 9.09
C ASN A 113 -19.82 -6.17 8.33
N ALA A 114 -18.70 -5.49 8.08
CA ALA A 114 -18.69 -4.18 7.44
C ALA A 114 -18.90 -4.23 5.92
N MET A 115 -18.61 -5.37 5.30
CA MET A 115 -18.58 -5.53 3.84
C MET A 115 -19.86 -6.16 3.28
N VAL A 116 -20.54 -6.97 4.09
CA VAL A 116 -21.67 -7.77 3.65
C VAL A 116 -22.80 -7.72 4.68
N SER A 117 -24.03 -7.58 4.20
CA SER A 117 -25.25 -7.77 4.97
C SER A 117 -26.08 -8.86 4.33
N MET A 118 -26.57 -9.83 5.10
CA MET A 118 -27.46 -10.87 4.58
C MET A 118 -28.89 -10.33 4.53
N THR A 119 -29.40 -10.11 3.31
CA THR A 119 -30.77 -9.66 3.03
C THR A 119 -31.57 -10.83 2.43
N GLY A 120 -31.96 -11.78 3.28
CA GLY A 120 -32.71 -12.97 2.84
C GLY A 120 -33.75 -13.39 3.88
N ASN A 121 -34.79 -14.10 3.42
CA ASN A 121 -35.77 -14.68 4.34
C ASN A 121 -35.02 -15.67 5.28
N THR A 122 -35.21 -15.52 6.59
CA THR A 122 -34.47 -16.18 7.68
C THR A 122 -34.65 -17.71 7.75
N GLN A 123 -35.21 -18.31 6.70
CA GLN A 123 -35.75 -19.67 6.65
C GLN A 123 -34.75 -20.72 6.15
N GLN A 124 -33.55 -20.36 5.67
CA GLN A 124 -32.62 -21.34 5.08
C GLN A 124 -31.46 -21.74 6.00
N TRP A 125 -30.92 -20.82 6.80
CA TRP A 125 -29.77 -21.08 7.68
C TRP A 125 -30.04 -20.45 9.04
N LYS A 126 -29.97 -21.25 10.11
CA LYS A 126 -30.25 -20.81 11.49
C LYS A 126 -29.10 -21.20 12.40
N LEU A 127 -28.69 -20.28 13.27
CA LEU A 127 -27.80 -20.59 14.37
C LEU A 127 -28.56 -21.44 15.41
N THR A 128 -28.12 -22.67 15.62
CA THR A 128 -28.65 -23.53 16.68
C THR A 128 -27.72 -23.46 17.88
N THR A 129 -28.28 -23.13 19.04
CA THR A 129 -27.59 -23.09 20.33
C THR A 129 -28.01 -24.27 21.19
#